data_AF-A0A1H8QUM9-F1
#
_entry.id   AF-A0A1H8QUM9-F1
#
_cell.length_a   1.000
_cell.length_b   1.000
_cell.length_c   1.000
_cell.angle_alpha   90.00
_cell.angle_beta   90.00
_cell.angle_gamma   90.00
#
_symmetry.space_group_name_H-M   'P 1'
#
loop_
_entity.id
_entity.type
_entity.pdbx_description
1 polymer ?
#
loop_
_entity_poly.entity_id
_entity_poly.type
_entity_poly.pdbx_seq_one_letter_code
_entity_poly.pdbx_strand_id
1 'polypeptide(L)'
;MRRAALLLALTSSPVLAAETPNAVSNDAVKLSGLVRFVAESCPGAKPDYARFRKVVQRLGTDLAALSHGEALIRSATYTHAYQKDPEASCRQAQERFGPNGTVVPGLIGPG
;
A
#
# COMPACT_ATOMS: atom_id res chain seq x y z
N MET A 1 17.65 62.62 -26.57
CA MET A 1 16.37 62.10 -26.06
C MET A 1 16.45 60.57 -25.99
N ARG A 2 15.90 59.97 -24.92
CA ARG A 2 16.30 58.71 -24.28
C ARG A 2 16.08 57.44 -25.12
N ARG A 3 17.09 56.57 -25.17
CA ARG A 3 16.99 55.16 -25.59
C ARG A 3 16.33 54.36 -24.48
N ALA A 4 15.16 53.77 -24.75
CA ALA A 4 14.51 52.81 -23.85
C ALA A 4 15.09 51.42 -24.12
N ALA A 5 15.88 50.91 -23.18
CA ALA A 5 16.35 49.53 -23.20
C ALA A 5 15.30 48.65 -22.51
N LEU A 6 14.67 47.76 -23.28
CA LEU A 6 13.89 46.63 -22.79
C LEU A 6 14.81 45.71 -22.00
N LEU A 7 14.57 45.56 -20.69
CA LEU A 7 15.15 44.49 -19.87
C LEU A 7 14.05 43.46 -19.60
N LEU A 8 13.96 42.48 -20.49
CA LEU A 8 13.21 41.24 -20.27
C LEU A 8 13.96 40.43 -19.21
N ALA A 9 13.54 40.55 -17.95
CA ALA A 9 14.02 39.69 -16.88
C ALA A 9 13.45 38.28 -17.07
N LEU A 10 14.25 37.38 -17.63
CA LEU A 10 14.03 35.94 -17.60
C LEU A 10 14.18 35.47 -16.15
N THR A 11 13.11 35.53 -15.38
CA THR A 11 13.05 34.86 -14.08
C THR A 11 12.90 33.36 -14.34
N SER A 12 14.04 32.66 -14.42
CA SER A 12 14.08 31.21 -14.35
C SER A 12 13.66 30.80 -12.94
N SER A 13 12.36 30.62 -12.73
CA SER A 13 11.84 30.00 -11.51
C SER A 13 12.44 28.59 -11.41
N PRO A 14 13.11 28.23 -10.32
CA PRO A 14 13.40 26.83 -10.08
C PRO A 14 12.03 26.17 -9.87
N VAL A 15 11.64 25.27 -10.78
CA VAL A 15 10.64 24.27 -10.45
C VAL A 15 11.20 23.54 -9.24
N LEU A 16 10.62 23.84 -8.08
CA LEU A 16 10.78 23.08 -6.87
C LEU A 16 10.38 21.66 -7.28
N ALA A 17 11.37 20.79 -7.50
CA ALA A 17 11.14 19.37 -7.62
C ALA A 17 10.52 18.96 -6.29
N ALA A 18 9.18 18.92 -6.25
CA ALA A 18 8.47 18.35 -5.14
C ALA A 18 9.03 16.94 -5.01
N GLU A 19 9.75 16.68 -3.91
CA GLU A 19 10.05 15.34 -3.46
C GLU A 19 8.74 14.56 -3.59
N THR A 20 8.74 13.52 -4.43
CA THR A 20 7.53 12.70 -4.58
C THR A 20 7.19 12.20 -3.18
N PRO A 21 6.00 12.51 -2.63
CA PRO A 21 5.66 12.05 -1.30
C PRO A 21 5.82 10.54 -1.32
N ASN A 22 6.71 10.03 -0.45
CA ASN A 22 7.18 8.64 -0.37
C ASN A 22 6.27 7.66 -1.11
N ALA A 23 6.66 7.25 -2.32
CA ALA A 23 5.78 6.50 -3.20
C ALA A 23 5.29 5.22 -2.51
N VAL A 24 3.98 5.12 -2.28
CA VAL A 24 3.38 3.94 -1.63
C VAL A 24 3.43 2.76 -2.60
N SER A 25 4.15 1.70 -2.23
CA SER A 25 4.21 0.47 -3.01
C SER A 25 2.83 -0.13 -3.26
N ASN A 26 2.53 -0.48 -4.51
CA ASN A 26 1.29 -1.16 -4.88
C ASN A 26 1.13 -2.52 -4.17
N ASP A 27 2.23 -3.23 -3.94
CA ASP A 27 2.18 -4.52 -3.25
C ASP A 27 1.87 -4.33 -1.76
N ALA A 28 2.33 -3.23 -1.15
CA ALA A 28 1.94 -2.86 0.21
C ALA A 28 0.43 -2.54 0.31
N VAL A 29 -0.13 -1.86 -0.71
CA VAL A 29 -1.57 -1.59 -0.81
C VAL A 29 -2.38 -2.88 -0.95
N LYS A 30 -1.96 -3.80 -1.83
CA LYS A 30 -2.61 -5.12 -1.99
C LYS A 30 -2.57 -5.94 -0.71
N LEU A 31 -1.40 -5.98 -0.05
CA LEU A 31 -1.23 -6.69 1.22
C LEU A 31 -2.08 -6.08 2.33
N SER A 32 -2.19 -4.75 2.41
CA SER A 32 -3.09 -4.08 3.34
C SER A 32 -4.54 -4.52 3.14
N GLY A 33 -5.00 -4.55 1.88
CA GLY A 33 -6.35 -5.00 1.53
C GLY A 33 -6.61 -6.46 1.91
N LEU A 34 -5.63 -7.33 1.66
CA LEU A 34 -5.68 -8.75 2.03
C LEU A 34 -5.71 -8.95 3.55
N VAL A 35 -4.83 -8.27 4.30
CA VAL A 35 -4.76 -8.38 5.76
C VAL A 35 -6.07 -7.96 6.40
N ARG A 36 -6.67 -6.86 5.92
CA ARG A 36 -8.00 -6.42 6.36
C ARG A 36 -9.06 -7.47 6.05
N PHE A 37 -9.10 -7.98 4.82
CA PHE A 37 -10.05 -9.02 4.43
C PHE A 37 -9.95 -10.25 5.34
N VAL A 38 -8.74 -10.75 5.60
CA VAL A 38 -8.54 -11.93 6.46
C VAL A 38 -9.06 -11.67 7.88
N ALA A 39 -8.75 -10.51 8.46
CA ALA A 39 -9.22 -10.15 9.79
C ALA A 39 -10.75 -10.06 9.89
N GLU A 40 -11.42 -9.60 8.83
CA GLU A 40 -12.87 -9.36 8.83
C GLU A 40 -13.69 -10.57 8.36
N SER A 41 -13.13 -11.45 7.52
CA SER A 41 -13.93 -12.41 6.73
C SER A 41 -13.44 -13.85 6.77
N CYS A 42 -12.27 -14.16 7.33
CA CYS A 42 -11.74 -15.52 7.35
C CYS A 42 -11.86 -16.17 8.74
N PRO A 43 -12.85 -17.05 8.98
CA PRO A 43 -12.98 -17.74 10.25
C PRO A 43 -11.77 -18.66 10.49
N GLY A 44 -11.23 -18.64 11.71
CA GLY A 44 -10.09 -19.46 12.11
C GLY A 44 -8.74 -19.04 11.53
N ALA A 45 -8.66 -17.87 10.89
CA ALA A 45 -7.41 -17.27 10.42
C ALA A 45 -7.22 -15.88 11.02
N LYS A 46 -5.95 -15.50 11.29
CA LYS A 46 -5.58 -14.17 11.76
C LYS A 46 -4.34 -13.66 11.03
N PRO A 47 -4.28 -12.36 10.70
CA PRO A 47 -3.04 -11.75 10.23
C PRO A 47 -2.00 -11.62 11.35
N ASP A 48 -0.73 -11.87 11.03
CA ASP A 48 0.40 -11.45 11.84
C ASP A 48 0.74 -9.99 11.51
N TYR A 49 0.25 -9.06 12.33
CA TYR A 49 0.49 -7.63 12.15
C TYR A 49 1.96 -7.22 12.33
N ALA A 50 2.75 -7.97 13.10
CA ALA A 50 4.18 -7.71 13.26
C ALA A 50 4.93 -8.09 11.97
N ARG A 51 4.59 -9.23 11.37
CA ARG A 51 5.09 -9.65 10.07
C ARG A 51 4.66 -8.69 8.96
N PHE A 52 3.39 -8.29 8.94
CA PHE A 52 2.85 -7.31 7.99
C PHE A 52 3.65 -6.01 8.01
N ARG A 53 3.86 -5.42 9.20
CA ARG A 53 4.64 -4.18 9.36
C ARG A 53 6.05 -4.31 8.77
N LYS A 54 6.75 -5.40 9.09
CA LYS A 54 8.11 -5.66 8.57
C LYS A 54 8.14 -5.80 7.05
N VAL A 55 7.11 -6.39 6.45
CA VAL A 55 7.02 -6.56 4.99
C VAL A 55 6.75 -5.23 4.31
N VAL A 56 5.78 -4.45 4.80
CA VAL A 56 5.44 -3.12 4.29
C VAL A 56 6.65 -2.19 4.32
N GLN A 57 7.41 -2.18 5.42
CA GLN A 57 8.65 -1.40 5.53
C GLN A 57 9.71 -1.83 4.52
N ARG A 58 9.89 -3.13 4.27
CA ARG A 58 10.81 -3.65 3.25
C ARG A 58 10.38 -3.31 1.82
N LEU A 59 9.09 -3.07 1.59
CA LEU A 59 8.56 -2.57 0.33
C LEU A 59 8.74 -1.06 0.16
N GLY A 60 9.42 -0.38 1.10
CA GLY A 60 9.68 1.06 1.05
C GLY A 60 8.47 1.92 1.43
N THR A 61 7.42 1.31 2.00
CA THR A 61 6.20 2.02 2.38
C THR A 61 6.17 2.27 3.88
N ASP A 62 5.85 3.49 4.30
CA ASP A 62 5.44 3.77 5.67
C ASP A 62 4.04 3.17 5.92
N LEU A 63 3.91 2.40 7.00
CA LEU A 63 2.63 1.81 7.40
C LEU A 63 1.55 2.88 7.59
N ALA A 64 1.90 4.06 8.13
CA ALA A 64 0.95 5.15 8.33
C ALA A 64 0.35 5.64 7.00
N ALA A 65 1.12 5.61 5.92
CA ALA A 65 0.68 6.00 4.57
C ALA A 65 -0.42 5.09 4.01
N LEU A 66 -0.54 3.85 4.48
CA LEU A 66 -1.61 2.93 4.07
C LEU A 66 -2.97 3.21 4.72
N SER A 67 -2.99 4.01 5.79
CA SER A 67 -4.18 4.26 6.60
C SER A 67 -4.96 5.53 6.23
N HIS A 68 -4.57 6.22 5.16
CA HIS A 68 -5.26 7.43 4.70
C HIS A 68 -5.15 7.62 3.18
N GLY A 69 -5.88 8.61 2.67
CA GLY A 69 -5.79 9.05 1.27
C GLY A 69 -6.05 7.95 0.24
N GLU A 70 -5.40 8.09 -0.91
CA GLU A 70 -5.58 7.18 -2.05
C GLU A 70 -5.19 5.73 -1.73
N ALA A 71 -4.13 5.53 -0.93
CA ALA A 71 -3.66 4.21 -0.56
C ALA A 71 -4.72 3.43 0.24
N LEU A 72 -5.42 4.09 1.17
CA LEU A 72 -6.53 3.50 1.91
C LEU A 72 -7.69 3.11 0.97
N ILE A 73 -8.08 4.00 0.06
CA ILE A 73 -9.18 3.75 -0.90
C ILE A 73 -8.85 2.55 -1.80
N ARG A 74 -7.62 2.48 -2.31
CA ARG A 74 -7.16 1.36 -3.13
C ARG A 74 -7.06 0.06 -2.34
N SER A 75 -6.57 0.12 -1.10
CA SER A 75 -6.54 -1.03 -0.19
C SER A 75 -7.95 -1.56 0.05
N ALA A 76 -8.93 -0.70 0.33
CA ALA A 76 -10.33 -1.07 0.52
C ALA A 76 -10.92 -1.72 -0.74
N THR A 77 -10.57 -1.21 -1.93
CA THR A 77 -10.99 -1.83 -3.20
C THR A 77 -10.51 -3.28 -3.31
N TYR A 78 -9.27 -3.58 -2.89
CA TYR A 78 -8.79 -4.97 -2.83
C TYR A 78 -9.52 -5.79 -1.78
N THR A 79 -9.79 -5.24 -0.59
CA THR A 79 -10.62 -5.91 0.43
C THR A 79 -11.97 -6.33 -0.14
N HIS A 80 -12.69 -5.39 -0.78
CA HIS A 80 -13.97 -5.67 -1.42
C HIS A 80 -13.88 -6.70 -2.54
N ALA A 81 -12.76 -6.74 -3.28
CA ALA A 81 -12.55 -7.75 -4.31
C ALA A 81 -12.47 -9.17 -3.71
N TYR A 82 -11.74 -9.36 -2.61
CA TYR A 82 -11.67 -10.65 -1.92
C TYR A 82 -13.02 -11.06 -1.30
N GLN A 83 -13.80 -10.09 -0.83
CA GLN A 83 -15.14 -10.34 -0.26
C GLN A 83 -16.17 -10.86 -1.27
N LYS A 84 -15.90 -10.81 -2.58
CA LYS A 84 -16.81 -11.35 -3.61
C LYS A 84 -16.92 -12.88 -3.54
N ASP A 85 -15.85 -13.56 -3.15
CA ASP A 85 -15.83 -15.00 -2.88
C ASP A 85 -14.94 -15.24 -1.65
N PRO A 86 -15.51 -15.09 -0.45
CA PRO A 86 -14.73 -15.12 0.78
C PRO A 86 -14.15 -16.51 1.05
N GLU A 87 -14.86 -17.59 0.72
CA GLU A 87 -14.38 -18.95 0.95
C GLU A 87 -13.12 -19.23 0.11
N ALA A 88 -13.19 -18.99 -1.21
CA ALA A 88 -12.05 -19.21 -2.07
C ALA A 88 -10.89 -18.26 -1.76
N SER A 89 -11.19 -17.01 -1.38
CA SER A 89 -10.17 -16.02 -1.03
C SER A 89 -9.47 -16.35 0.28
N CYS A 90 -10.19 -16.85 1.30
CA CYS A 90 -9.58 -17.29 2.56
C CYS A 90 -8.69 -18.52 2.36
N ARG A 91 -9.12 -19.49 1.55
CA ARG A 91 -8.28 -20.63 1.17
C ARG A 91 -6.99 -20.17 0.48
N GLN A 92 -7.10 -19.31 -0.52
CA GLN A 92 -5.93 -18.76 -1.23
C GLN A 92 -5.02 -17.94 -0.32
N ALA A 93 -5.59 -17.18 0.63
CA ALA A 93 -4.81 -16.45 1.62
C ALA A 93 -3.98 -17.42 2.45
N GLN A 94 -4.58 -18.50 2.95
CA GLN A 94 -3.88 -19.52 3.73
C GLN A 94 -2.81 -20.25 2.90
N GLU A 95 -3.09 -20.61 1.65
CA GLU A 95 -2.15 -21.30 0.76
C GLU A 95 -0.91 -20.45 0.46
N ARG A 96 -1.08 -19.15 0.25
CA ARG A 96 0.00 -18.26 -0.21
C ARG A 96 0.75 -17.56 0.93
N PHE A 97 0.06 -17.30 2.02
CA PHE A 97 0.53 -16.46 3.12
C PHE A 97 0.52 -17.17 4.47
N GLY A 98 0.02 -18.41 4.52
CA GLY A 98 0.10 -19.30 5.68
C GLY A 98 1.54 -19.62 6.11
N PRO A 99 1.73 -20.40 7.18
CA PRO A 99 3.07 -20.78 7.66
C PRO A 99 3.95 -21.42 6.59
N ASN A 100 3.35 -22.20 5.69
CA ASN A 100 4.02 -22.89 4.58
C ASN A 100 3.80 -22.20 3.22
N GLY A 101 3.25 -20.98 3.21
CA GLY A 101 2.96 -20.24 1.99
C GLY A 101 4.21 -19.72 1.29
N THR A 102 4.11 -19.39 0.00
CA THR A 102 5.26 -19.05 -0.85
C THR A 102 5.48 -17.55 -1.06
N VAL A 103 4.50 -16.70 -0.77
CA VAL A 103 4.58 -15.26 -1.09
C VAL A 103 5.14 -14.47 0.09
N VAL A 104 4.46 -14.53 1.23
CA VAL A 104 4.99 -14.04 2.52
C VAL A 104 4.66 -15.10 3.56
N PRO A 105 5.54 -16.11 3.74
CA PRO A 105 5.29 -17.17 4.70
C PRO A 105 5.04 -16.60 6.11
N GLY A 106 4.02 -17.13 6.78
CA GLY A 106 3.62 -16.76 8.13
C GLY A 106 2.98 -15.38 8.26
N LEU A 107 2.54 -14.75 7.16
CA LEU A 107 1.77 -13.51 7.25
C LEU A 107 0.34 -13.76 7.76
N ILE A 108 -0.24 -14.91 7.43
CA ILE A 108 -1.52 -15.37 7.94
C ILE A 108 -1.28 -16.63 8.76
N GLY A 109 -1.89 -16.71 9.94
CA GLY A 109 -1.76 -17.84 10.86
C GLY A 109 -3.12 -18.33 11.36
N PRO A 110 -3.15 -19.42 12.14
CA PRO A 110 -4.36 -19.86 12.83
C PRO A 110 -4.86 -18.77 13.78
N GLY A 111 -6.18 -18.59 13.81
CA GLY A 111 -6.88 -17.55 14.55
C GLY A 111 -7.48 -18.02 15.86
#